data_AF-E7FQH7-F1
#
_entry.id   AF-E7FQH7-F1
#
_cell.length_a   1.000
_cell.length_b   1.000
_cell.length_c   1.000
_cell.angle_alpha   90.00
_cell.angle_beta   90.00
_cell.angle_gamma   90.00
#
_symmetry.space_group_name_H-M   'P 1'
#
loop_
_entity.id
_entity.type
_entity.pdbx_description
1 polymer ?
#
loop_
_entity_poly.entity_id
_entity_poly.type
_entity_poly.pdbx_seq_one_letter_code
_entity_poly.pdbx_strand_id
1 'polypeptide(L)'
;MEDIFKANKAYLFQYRKKMEKIHRLEDKLAQIDSDLIVLKSPAMSSEPKSSVKITLTDKLIQREELEDKINTLLKYARQDRTDITRCIDALDNQKQALVLDRYFIGLQSLEEIADDVSYSCSYVTKLYIQGVQSISVV
;
A
#
# COMPACT_ATOMS: atom_id res chain seq x y z
N MET A 1 -12.08 15.08 -21.54
CA MET A 1 -11.29 13.83 -21.66
C MET A 1 -10.17 13.78 -20.62
N GLU A 2 -9.37 14.83 -20.48
CA GLU A 2 -8.31 14.91 -19.44
C GLU A 2 -8.86 14.88 -18.00
N ASP A 3 -10.03 15.47 -17.79
CA ASP A 3 -10.70 15.51 -16.49
C ASP A 3 -11.17 14.12 -16.00
N ILE A 4 -11.80 13.34 -16.88
CA ILE A 4 -12.24 11.95 -16.60
C ILE A 4 -11.06 11.06 -16.23
N PHE A 5 -9.96 11.13 -17.01
CA PHE A 5 -8.76 10.36 -16.71
C PHE A 5 -8.21 10.70 -15.32
N LYS A 6 -8.12 12.00 -14.97
CA LYS A 6 -7.63 12.45 -13.67
C LYS A 6 -8.52 11.94 -12.53
N ALA A 7 -9.84 12.04 -12.68
CA ALA A 7 -10.80 11.57 -11.69
C ALA A 7 -10.71 10.05 -11.48
N ASN A 8 -10.77 9.26 -12.56
CA ASN A 8 -10.67 7.80 -12.51
C ASN A 8 -9.34 7.36 -11.91
N LYS A 9 -8.22 7.95 -12.36
CA LYS A 9 -6.90 7.66 -11.81
C LYS A 9 -6.86 7.96 -10.32
N ALA A 10 -7.38 9.10 -9.89
CA ALA A 10 -7.38 9.48 -8.49
C ALA A 10 -8.16 8.49 -7.62
N TYR A 11 -9.31 8.00 -8.10
CA TYR A 11 -10.11 6.98 -7.46
C TYR A 11 -9.36 5.64 -7.33
N LEU A 12 -8.86 5.10 -8.44
CA LEU A 12 -8.12 3.82 -8.47
C LEU A 12 -6.83 3.87 -7.62
N PHE A 13 -6.18 5.02 -7.57
CA PHE A 13 -4.91 5.20 -6.85
C PHE A 13 -5.09 5.30 -5.32
N GLN A 14 -6.31 5.40 -4.81
CA GLN A 14 -6.56 5.46 -3.36
C GLN A 14 -6.06 4.21 -2.64
N TYR A 15 -6.29 3.02 -3.23
CA TYR A 15 -5.80 1.77 -2.67
C TYR A 15 -4.26 1.74 -2.57
N ARG A 16 -3.55 2.12 -3.63
CA ARG A 16 -2.07 2.19 -3.62
C ARG A 16 -1.55 3.12 -2.53
N LYS A 17 -2.14 4.31 -2.38
CA LYS A 17 -1.77 5.27 -1.32
C LYS A 17 -1.99 4.70 0.08
N LYS A 18 -3.08 3.96 0.30
CA LYS A 18 -3.33 3.31 1.59
C LYS A 18 -2.33 2.20 1.85
N MET A 19 -2.03 1.35 0.87
CA MET A 19 -1.04 0.27 1.00
C MET A 19 0.36 0.81 1.28
N GLU A 20 0.78 1.88 0.60
CA GLU A 20 2.07 2.52 0.90
C GLU A 20 2.12 3.06 2.35
N LYS A 21 1.03 3.64 2.83
CA LYS A 21 0.93 4.08 4.23
C LYS A 21 0.97 2.90 5.21
N ILE A 22 0.33 1.78 4.87
CA ILE A 22 0.33 0.56 5.68
C ILE A 22 1.74 -0.01 5.78
N HIS A 23 2.45 -0.19 4.66
CA HIS A 23 3.83 -0.69 4.67
C HIS A 23 4.75 0.18 5.53
N ARG A 24 4.66 1.52 5.41
CA ARG A 24 5.44 2.44 6.26
C ARG A 24 5.11 2.33 7.75
N LEU A 25 3.89 1.92 8.12
CA LEU A 25 3.52 1.68 9.51
C LEU A 25 4.03 0.31 9.95
N GLU A 26 3.92 -0.72 9.12
CA GLU A 26 4.48 -2.05 9.40
C GLU A 26 5.99 -2.00 9.60
N ASP A 27 6.73 -1.22 8.80
CA ASP A 27 8.17 -0.98 8.99
C ASP A 27 8.47 -0.35 10.37
N LYS A 28 7.63 0.58 10.82
CA LYS A 28 7.76 1.19 12.15
C LYS A 28 7.43 0.20 13.25
N LEU A 29 6.44 -0.66 13.06
CA LEU A 29 6.09 -1.73 14.00
C LEU A 29 7.27 -2.68 14.18
N ALA A 30 7.88 -3.12 13.06
CA ALA A 30 9.03 -4.01 13.06
C ALA A 30 10.24 -3.39 13.79
N GLN A 31 10.45 -2.08 13.67
CA GLN A 31 11.47 -1.39 14.44
C GLN A 31 11.16 -1.38 15.95
N ILE A 32 9.91 -1.12 16.34
CA ILE A 32 9.50 -1.16 17.76
C ILE A 32 9.68 -2.57 18.33
N ASP A 33 9.31 -3.60 17.58
CA ASP A 33 9.49 -5.00 17.99
C ASP A 33 10.96 -5.36 18.17
N SER A 34 11.83 -4.88 17.26
CA SER A 34 13.28 -5.04 17.38
C SER A 34 13.84 -4.37 18.64
N ASP A 35 13.42 -3.14 18.93
CA ASP A 35 13.83 -2.41 20.14
C ASP A 35 13.39 -3.15 21.42
N LEU A 36 12.18 -3.71 21.43
CA LEU A 36 11.64 -4.45 22.56
C LEU A 36 12.43 -5.74 22.84
N ILE A 37 12.92 -6.44 21.81
CA ILE A 37 13.78 -7.62 21.95
C ILE A 37 15.11 -7.24 22.60
N VAL A 38 15.71 -6.12 22.17
CA VAL A 38 16.97 -5.61 22.74
C VAL A 38 16.78 -5.26 24.23
N LEU A 39 15.68 -4.59 24.59
CA LEU A 39 15.38 -4.23 25.97
C LEU A 39 15.14 -5.43 26.90
N LYS A 40 14.69 -6.56 26.36
CA LYS A 40 14.48 -7.81 27.12
C LYS A 40 15.74 -8.68 27.25
N SER A 41 16.79 -8.38 26.46
CA SER A 41 18.06 -9.14 26.50
C SER A 41 18.95 -8.63 27.65
N PRO A 42 19.44 -9.50 28.54
CA PRO A 42 20.29 -9.08 29.65
C PRO A 42 21.72 -8.83 29.14
N ALA A 43 21.96 -7.66 28.53
CA ALA A 43 23.29 -7.19 28.16
C ALA A 43 23.58 -5.85 28.83
N MET A 44 24.30 -5.94 29.95
CA MET A 44 25.24 -4.99 30.53
C MET A 44 25.34 -3.60 29.87
N SER A 45 24.82 -2.56 30.53
CA SER A 45 25.58 -1.32 30.71
C SER A 45 25.06 -0.53 31.90
N SER A 46 25.94 -0.40 32.88
CA SER A 46 25.94 0.56 33.97
C SER A 46 25.67 2.00 33.52
N GLU A 47 24.93 2.72 34.37
CA GLU A 47 24.65 4.17 34.43
C GLU A 47 23.39 4.72 33.72
N PRO A 48 22.46 5.36 34.46
CA PRO A 48 21.35 6.08 33.86
C PRO A 48 21.71 7.56 33.66
N LYS A 49 22.00 7.99 32.43
CA LYS A 49 22.02 9.42 32.08
C LYS A 49 20.61 9.91 31.74
N SER A 50 20.28 11.03 32.36
CA SER A 50 19.02 11.76 32.29
C SER A 50 18.66 12.20 30.86
N SER A 51 17.59 11.63 30.32
CA SER A 51 16.63 12.23 29.39
C SER A 51 15.45 11.24 29.29
N VAL A 52 14.22 11.75 29.16
CA VAL A 52 12.94 11.01 29.29
C VAL A 52 13.05 9.52 28.90
N LYS A 53 13.14 8.65 29.90
CA LYS A 53 13.22 7.20 29.69
C LYS A 53 11.85 6.74 29.22
N ILE A 54 11.66 6.62 27.89
CA ILE A 54 10.53 5.87 27.34
C ILE A 54 10.61 4.48 27.99
N THR A 55 9.61 4.15 28.79
CA THR A 55 9.57 2.90 29.53
C THR A 55 9.19 1.75 28.61
N LEU A 56 9.47 0.51 29.04
CA LEU A 56 9.01 -0.69 28.35
C LEU A 56 7.49 -0.63 28.11
N THR A 57 6.73 -0.14 29.09
CA THR A 57 5.28 0.06 29.02
C THR A 57 4.90 1.04 27.90
N ASP A 58 5.60 2.17 27.77
CA ASP A 58 5.31 3.16 26.73
C ASP A 58 5.51 2.58 25.32
N LYS A 59 6.57 1.79 25.11
CA LYS A 59 6.80 1.10 23.83
C LYS A 59 5.74 0.04 23.52
N LEU A 60 5.23 -0.66 24.53
CA LEU A 60 4.14 -1.64 24.36
C LEU A 60 2.83 -0.95 23.98
N ILE A 61 2.49 0.18 24.60
CA ILE A 61 1.32 0.97 24.24
C ILE A 61 1.44 1.49 22.80
N GLN A 62 2.59 2.06 22.44
CA GLN A 62 2.84 2.55 21.07
C GLN A 62 2.72 1.43 20.02
N ARG A 63 3.16 0.22 20.36
CA ARG A 63 3.02 -0.97 19.51
C ARG A 63 1.55 -1.29 19.26
N GLU A 64 0.75 -1.41 20.32
CA GLU A 64 -0.68 -1.72 20.25
C GLU A 64 -1.46 -0.66 19.46
N GLU A 65 -1.24 0.63 19.74
CA GLU A 65 -1.88 1.72 19.00
C GLU A 65 -1.56 1.67 17.49
N LEU A 66 -0.32 1.29 17.15
CA LEU A 66 0.13 1.23 15.78
C LEU A 66 -0.43 0.00 15.05
N GLU A 67 -0.54 -1.15 15.74
CA GLU A 67 -1.24 -2.34 15.25
C GLU A 67 -2.71 -2.05 14.96
N ASP A 68 -3.44 -1.42 15.89
CA ASP A 68 -4.85 -1.05 15.72
C ASP A 68 -5.06 -0.13 14.53
N LYS A 69 -4.14 0.83 14.34
CA LYS A 69 -4.14 1.73 13.20
C LYS A 69 -3.91 1.00 11.88
N ILE A 70 -2.97 0.06 11.84
CA ILE A 70 -2.73 -0.79 10.66
C ILE A 70 -3.97 -1.62 10.35
N ASN A 71 -4.54 -2.30 11.35
CA ASN A 71 -5.74 -3.12 11.21
C ASN A 71 -6.93 -2.32 10.65
N THR A 72 -7.13 -1.11 11.17
CA THR A 72 -8.16 -0.19 10.69
C THR A 72 -7.92 0.22 9.23
N LEU A 73 -6.68 0.58 8.87
CA LEU A 73 -6.34 0.93 7.48
C LEU A 73 -6.50 -0.25 6.53
N LEU A 74 -6.11 -1.45 6.94
CA LEU A 74 -6.29 -2.69 6.16
C LEU A 74 -7.77 -2.98 5.89
N LYS A 75 -8.65 -2.74 6.87
CA LYS A 75 -10.10 -2.88 6.67
C LYS A 75 -10.60 -1.98 5.54
N TYR A 76 -10.21 -0.70 5.53
CA TYR A 76 -10.58 0.22 4.45
C TYR A 76 -9.90 -0.13 3.12
N ALA A 77 -8.63 -0.54 3.15
CA ALA A 77 -7.92 -0.97 1.94
C ALA A 77 -8.58 -2.19 1.28
N ARG A 78 -9.17 -3.11 2.06
CA ARG A 78 -9.94 -4.26 1.53
C ARG A 78 -11.22 -3.81 0.83
N GLN A 79 -11.89 -2.77 1.34
CA GLN A 79 -13.07 -2.19 0.71
C GLN A 79 -12.67 -1.54 -0.61
N ASP A 80 -11.68 -0.64 -0.60
CA ASP A 80 -11.15 0.00 -1.82
C ASP A 80 -10.73 -1.05 -2.86
N ARG A 81 -10.01 -2.10 -2.44
CA ARG A 81 -9.60 -3.19 -3.33
C ARG A 81 -10.81 -3.84 -3.99
N THR A 82 -11.86 -4.15 -3.23
CA THR A 82 -13.06 -4.81 -3.75
C THR A 82 -13.78 -3.92 -4.76
N ASP A 83 -13.95 -2.64 -4.45
CA ASP A 83 -14.65 -1.69 -5.34
C ASP A 83 -13.85 -1.43 -6.62
N ILE A 84 -12.53 -1.22 -6.50
CA ILE A 84 -11.64 -1.03 -7.64
C ILE A 84 -11.60 -2.28 -8.53
N THR A 85 -11.49 -3.48 -7.93
CA THR A 85 -11.50 -4.74 -8.68
C THR A 85 -12.81 -4.87 -9.47
N ARG A 86 -13.96 -4.54 -8.88
CA ARG A 86 -15.24 -4.55 -9.58
C ARG A 86 -15.27 -3.58 -10.77
N CYS A 87 -14.72 -2.38 -10.63
CA CYS A 87 -14.61 -1.44 -11.74
C CYS A 87 -13.71 -1.98 -12.86
N ILE A 88 -12.60 -2.63 -12.52
CA ILE A 88 -11.66 -3.22 -13.49
C ILE A 88 -12.29 -4.42 -14.21
N ASP A 89 -12.98 -5.30 -13.49
CA ASP A 89 -13.65 -6.48 -14.03
C ASP A 89 -14.78 -6.12 -15.01
N ALA A 90 -15.34 -4.92 -14.90
CA ALA A 90 -16.37 -4.40 -15.81
C ALA A 90 -15.82 -3.88 -17.15
N LEU A 91 -14.50 -3.86 -17.35
CA LEU A 91 -13.91 -3.44 -18.63
C LEU A 91 -14.08 -4.51 -19.71
N ASP A 92 -14.54 -4.10 -20.89
CA ASP A 92 -14.69 -4.99 -22.05
C ASP A 92 -13.34 -5.56 -22.52
N ASN A 93 -12.27 -4.75 -22.43
CA ASN A 93 -10.95 -5.14 -22.89
C ASN A 93 -10.14 -5.81 -21.78
N GLN A 94 -10.06 -7.13 -21.84
CA GLN A 94 -9.34 -7.97 -20.88
C GLN A 94 -7.85 -7.63 -20.76
N LYS A 95 -7.20 -7.11 -21.81
CA LYS A 95 -5.80 -6.67 -21.72
C LYS A 95 -5.66 -5.39 -20.91
N GLN A 96 -6.62 -4.47 -21.02
CA GLN A 96 -6.66 -3.27 -20.19
C GLN A 96 -6.92 -3.68 -18.73
N ALA A 97 -7.91 -4.55 -18.50
CA ALA A 97 -8.22 -5.06 -17.16
C ALA A 97 -7.00 -5.69 -16.48
N LEU A 98 -6.27 -6.57 -17.18
CA LEU A 98 -5.04 -7.18 -16.68
C LEU A 98 -3.98 -6.15 -16.26
N VAL A 99 -3.73 -5.13 -17.09
CA VAL A 99 -2.74 -4.10 -16.80
C VAL A 99 -3.19 -3.25 -15.61
N LEU A 100 -4.47 -2.89 -15.53
CA LEU A 100 -4.98 -2.10 -14.40
C LEU A 100 -4.99 -2.89 -13.09
N ASP A 101 -5.35 -4.17 -13.12
CA ASP A 101 -5.36 -5.03 -11.93
C ASP A 101 -3.95 -5.16 -11.37
N ARG A 102 -2.97 -5.52 -12.21
CA ARG A 102 -1.56 -5.62 -11.80
C ARG A 102 -0.99 -4.30 -11.30
N TYR A 103 -1.34 -3.20 -11.97
CA TYR A 103 -0.87 -1.88 -11.55
C TYR A 103 -1.54 -1.44 -10.26
N PHE A 104 -2.87 -1.33 -10.20
CA PHE A 104 -3.52 -0.75 -9.03
C PHE A 104 -3.59 -1.73 -7.86
N ILE A 105 -3.95 -2.99 -8.09
CA ILE A 105 -4.15 -3.99 -7.03
C ILE A 105 -2.85 -4.75 -6.74
N GLY A 106 -2.13 -5.17 -7.77
CA GLY A 106 -0.85 -5.87 -7.65
C GLY A 106 0.31 -5.00 -7.17
N LEU A 107 0.10 -3.67 -7.09
CA LEU A 107 1.11 -2.67 -6.72
C LEU A 107 2.35 -2.65 -7.63
N GLN A 108 2.29 -3.29 -8.80
CA GLN A 108 3.41 -3.35 -9.76
C GLN A 108 3.60 -2.02 -10.49
N SER A 109 4.82 -1.76 -10.96
CA SER A 109 5.15 -0.71 -11.93
C SER A 109 4.73 -1.13 -13.34
N LEU A 110 4.64 -0.18 -14.29
CA LEU A 110 4.28 -0.54 -15.68
C LEU A 110 5.41 -1.31 -16.37
N GLU A 111 6.64 -1.08 -15.94
CA GLU A 111 7.85 -1.76 -16.38
C GLU A 111 7.83 -3.23 -15.95
N GLU A 112 7.59 -3.51 -14.66
CA GLU A 112 7.45 -4.89 -14.16
C GLU A 112 6.32 -5.63 -14.86
N ILE A 113 5.19 -4.95 -15.12
CA ILE A 113 4.08 -5.55 -15.86
C ILE A 113 4.49 -5.89 -17.29
N ALA A 114 5.20 -4.99 -17.97
CA ALA A 114 5.66 -5.19 -19.34
C ALA A 114 6.59 -6.40 -19.46
N ASP A 115 7.51 -6.55 -18.51
CA ASP A 115 8.40 -7.70 -18.42
C ASP A 115 7.61 -9.00 -18.15
N ASP A 116 6.69 -8.99 -17.17
CA ASP A 116 5.86 -10.15 -16.79
C ASP A 116 5.00 -10.68 -17.94
N VAL A 117 4.42 -9.78 -18.75
CA VAL A 117 3.50 -10.16 -19.85
C VAL A 117 4.19 -10.19 -21.22
N SER A 118 5.52 -9.99 -21.26
CA SER A 118 6.32 -9.96 -22.48
C SER A 118 5.82 -8.95 -23.53
N TYR A 119 5.36 -7.79 -23.07
CA TYR A 119 4.95 -6.68 -23.93
C TYR A 119 5.98 -5.54 -23.87
N SER A 120 5.95 -4.65 -24.86
CA SER A 120 6.72 -3.41 -24.77
C SER A 120 6.10 -2.48 -23.72
N CYS A 121 6.94 -1.75 -22.99
CA CYS A 121 6.50 -0.75 -22.01
C CYS A 121 5.58 0.31 -22.65
N SER A 122 5.82 0.69 -23.91
CA SER A 122 4.94 1.61 -24.64
C SER A 122 3.54 1.03 -24.86
N TYR A 123 3.43 -0.28 -25.16
CA TYR A 123 2.13 -0.93 -25.35
C TYR A 123 1.37 -1.05 -24.03
N VAL A 124 2.05 -1.44 -22.95
CA VAL A 124 1.47 -1.48 -21.59
C VAL A 124 1.01 -0.09 -21.15
N THR A 125 1.81 0.95 -21.38
CA THR A 125 1.43 2.34 -21.10
C THR A 125 0.16 2.75 -21.85
N LYS A 126 0.04 2.37 -23.14
CA LYS A 126 -1.17 2.62 -23.91
C LYS A 126 -2.39 1.91 -23.33
N LEU A 127 -2.25 0.63 -22.96
CA LEU A 127 -3.31 -0.15 -22.32
C LEU A 127 -3.73 0.46 -20.98
N TYR A 128 -2.78 0.93 -20.18
CA TYR A 128 -3.03 1.64 -18.93
C TYR A 128 -3.85 2.91 -19.15
N ILE A 129 -3.41 3.80 -20.05
CA ILE A 129 -4.12 5.07 -20.31
C ILE A 129 -5.54 4.81 -20.79
N GLN A 130 -5.70 3.92 -21.77
CA GLN A 130 -7.02 3.60 -22.33
C GLN A 130 -7.92 2.93 -21.29
N GLY A 131 -7.40 1.99 -20.51
CA GLY A 131 -8.14 1.32 -19.45
C GLY A 131 -8.65 2.32 -18.41
N VAL A 132 -7.79 3.21 -17.91
CA VAL A 132 -8.19 4.24 -16.92
C VAL A 132 -9.28 5.16 -17.48
N GLN A 133 -9.24 5.51 -18.77
CA GLN A 133 -10.29 6.31 -19.41
C GLN A 133 -11.62 5.56 -19.55
N SER A 134 -11.57 4.25 -19.71
CA SER A 134 -12.74 3.39 -19.87
C SER A 134 -13.43 2.98 -18.56
N ILE A 135 -12.80 3.25 -17.41
CA ILE A 135 -13.42 2.99 -16.11
C ILE A 135 -14.63 3.91 -15.90
N SER A 136 -15.74 3.30 -15.50
CA SER A 136 -16.90 4.03 -14.97
C SER A 136 -16.86 3.94 -13.45
N VAL A 137 -16.52 5.04 -12.79
CA VAL A 137 -16.63 5.16 -11.32
C VAL A 137 -18.11 5.38 -11.00
N VAL A 138 -18.68 4.50 -10.18
CA VAL A 138 -20.09 4.57 -9.72
C VAL A 138 -20.22 5.59 -8.61
#